data_AF-A8T1B4-F1
#
_entry.id   AF-A8T1B4-F1
#
_cell.length_a   1.000
_cell.length_b   1.000
_cell.length_c   1.000
_cell.angle_alpha   90.00
_cell.angle_beta   90.00
_cell.angle_gamma   90.00
#
_symmetry.space_group_name_H-M   'P 1'
#
loop_
_entity.id
_entity.type
_entity.pdbx_description
1 polymer ?
#
loop_
_entity_poly.entity_id
_entity_poly.type
_entity_poly.pdbx_seq_one_letter_code
_entity_poly.pdbx_strand_id
1 'polypeptide(L)'
;MDTKTNTALEPELVDELILQQMVKDTCADIMPTLIEHYIDESRERVKKIQQALTNQDKEMLEFEVHTLGSSALALGNRTLSRHAREIERHCVEGDSELAFTACHLLPELAEQSFIALNQRKERGFED
;
A
#
# COMPACT_ATOMS: atom_id res chain seq x y z
N MET A 1 3.26 -16.84 35.77
CA MET A 1 4.21 -15.73 35.95
C MET A 1 4.86 -15.52 34.61
N ASP A 2 4.19 -14.74 33.75
CA ASP A 2 4.54 -13.34 33.45
C ASP A 2 5.87 -13.32 32.69
N THR A 3 5.88 -13.02 31.40
CA THR A 3 5.70 -11.63 30.96
C THR A 3 4.99 -11.53 29.61
N LYS A 4 3.87 -10.79 29.62
CA LYS A 4 3.42 -10.02 28.47
C LYS A 4 4.52 -9.02 28.12
N THR A 5 5.18 -9.20 26.99
CA THR A 5 5.94 -8.11 26.39
C THR A 5 5.06 -7.53 25.29
N ASN A 6 4.53 -6.36 25.60
CA ASN A 6 3.88 -5.42 24.72
C ASN A 6 4.83 -5.09 23.56
N THR A 7 4.78 -5.84 22.45
CA THR A 7 5.49 -5.47 21.24
C THR A 7 4.68 -4.39 20.57
N ALA A 8 5.16 -3.16 20.60
CA ALA A 8 4.75 -2.16 19.61
C ALA A 8 4.90 -2.84 18.24
N LEU A 9 3.76 -3.19 17.64
CA LEU A 9 3.69 -3.92 16.38
C LEU A 9 4.38 -3.06 15.32
N GLU A 10 5.63 -3.39 14.99
CA GLU A 10 6.25 -2.96 13.74
C GLU A 10 5.19 -3.10 12.64
N PRO A 11 4.91 -2.04 11.85
CA PRO A 11 3.89 -2.12 10.82
C PRO A 11 4.23 -3.26 9.88
N GLU A 12 3.39 -4.30 9.86
CA GLU A 12 3.52 -5.37 8.90
C GLU A 12 3.28 -4.78 7.49
N LEU A 13 4.34 -4.65 6.70
CA LEU A 13 4.26 -4.10 5.34
C LEU A 13 3.36 -4.99 4.46
N VAL A 14 3.40 -6.30 4.68
CA VAL A 14 2.70 -7.32 3.90
C VAL A 14 1.89 -8.23 4.82
N ASP A 15 0.59 -8.24 4.66
CA ASP A 15 -0.37 -9.07 5.38
C ASP A 15 -0.43 -10.46 4.72
N GLU A 16 0.18 -11.44 5.39
CA GLU A 16 0.25 -12.81 4.92
C GLU A 16 -1.14 -13.43 4.75
N LEU A 17 -2.09 -13.09 5.61
CA LEU A 17 -3.42 -13.70 5.59
C LEU A 17 -4.18 -13.33 4.30
N ILE A 18 -4.04 -12.07 3.86
CA ILE A 18 -4.63 -11.59 2.61
C ILE A 18 -3.98 -12.27 1.41
N LEU A 19 -2.64 -12.39 1.40
CA LEU A 19 -1.95 -13.08 0.30
C LEU A 19 -2.37 -14.54 0.18
N GLN A 20 -2.47 -15.25 1.31
CA GLN A 20 -2.94 -16.64 1.34
C GLN A 20 -4.39 -16.77 0.87
N GLN A 21 -5.25 -15.80 1.20
CA GLN A 21 -6.62 -15.77 0.71
C GLN A 21 -6.67 -15.53 -0.81
N MET A 22 -5.86 -14.58 -1.32
CA MET A 22 -5.74 -14.32 -2.75
C MET A 22 -5.25 -15.53 -3.54
N VAL A 23 -4.28 -16.28 -3.00
CA VAL A 23 -3.80 -17.54 -3.60
C VAL A 23 -4.95 -18.56 -3.71
N LYS A 24 -5.75 -18.72 -2.66
CA LYS A 24 -6.93 -19.61 -2.67
C LYS A 24 -8.01 -19.17 -3.65
N ASP A 25 -8.21 -17.87 -3.82
CA ASP A 25 -9.25 -17.31 -4.69
C ASP A 25 -8.81 -17.26 -6.17
N THR A 26 -7.51 -17.39 -6.45
CA THR A 26 -6.94 -17.35 -7.80
C THR A 26 -6.20 -18.65 -8.13
N CYS A 27 -4.88 -18.70 -7.86
CA CYS A 27 -4.02 -19.87 -7.71
C CYS A 27 -2.59 -19.40 -7.42
N ALA A 28 -1.76 -20.27 -6.83
CA ALA A 28 -0.35 -19.97 -6.56
C ALA A 28 0.46 -19.56 -7.81
N ASP A 29 0.15 -20.15 -8.97
CA ASP A 29 0.87 -19.92 -10.24
C ASP A 29 0.71 -18.51 -10.81
N ILE A 30 -0.45 -17.87 -10.59
CA ILE A 30 -0.78 -16.55 -11.15
C ILE A 30 -0.38 -15.42 -10.18
N MET A 31 -0.24 -15.72 -8.89
CA MET A 31 0.03 -14.73 -7.86
C MET A 31 1.31 -13.89 -8.10
N PRO A 32 2.44 -14.45 -8.56
CA PRO A 32 3.62 -13.65 -8.91
C PRO A 32 3.36 -12.58 -9.96
N THR A 33 2.60 -12.92 -11.01
CA THR A 33 2.24 -11.98 -12.09
C THR A 33 1.29 -10.88 -11.59
N LEU A 34 0.34 -11.21 -10.71
CA LEU A 34 -0.53 -10.21 -10.09
C LEU A 34 0.25 -9.21 -9.24
N ILE A 35 1.22 -9.68 -8.46
CA ILE A 35 2.10 -8.83 -7.65
C ILE A 35 2.95 -7.91 -8.54
N GLU A 36 3.51 -8.44 -9.63
CA GLU A 36 4.31 -7.63 -10.57
C GLU A 36 3.48 -6.52 -11.20
N HIS A 37 2.31 -6.85 -11.76
CA HIS A 37 1.41 -5.84 -12.34
C HIS A 37 0.98 -4.79 -11.32
N TYR A 38 0.63 -5.21 -10.09
CA TYR A 38 0.30 -4.28 -9.03
C TYR A 38 1.43 -3.32 -8.69
N ILE A 39 2.67 -3.82 -8.59
CA ILE A 39 3.84 -2.98 -8.26
C ILE A 39 4.07 -1.96 -9.37
N ASP A 40 4.01 -2.38 -10.64
CA ASP A 40 4.23 -1.50 -11.78
C ASP A 40 3.15 -0.41 -11.87
N GLU A 41 1.87 -0.78 -11.74
CA GLU A 41 0.77 0.17 -11.72
C GLU A 41 0.85 1.13 -10.51
N SER A 42 1.19 0.60 -9.34
CA SER A 42 1.30 1.41 -8.11
C SER A 42 2.45 2.41 -8.18
N ARG A 43 3.56 2.07 -8.83
CA ARG A 43 4.66 3.02 -9.09
C ARG A 43 4.21 4.19 -9.96
N GLU A 44 3.44 3.92 -11.00
CA GLU A 44 2.88 5.00 -11.83
C GLU A 44 1.88 5.86 -11.06
N ARG A 45 1.06 5.27 -10.17
CA ARG A 45 0.18 6.05 -9.29
C ARG A 45 0.96 6.92 -8.31
N VAL A 46 2.03 6.41 -7.69
CA VAL A 46 2.87 7.20 -6.78
C VAL A 46 3.47 8.41 -7.51
N LYS A 47 3.91 8.27 -8.77
CA LYS A 47 4.38 9.41 -9.58
C LYS A 47 3.27 10.43 -9.82
N LYS A 48 2.05 9.99 -10.14
CA LYS A 48 0.89 10.89 -10.31
C LYS A 48 0.52 11.61 -9.02
N ILE A 49 0.62 10.95 -7.87
CA ILE A 49 0.42 11.58 -6.56
C ILE A 49 1.45 12.69 -6.34
N GLN A 50 2.73 12.43 -6.63
CA GLN A 50 3.79 13.46 -6.57
C GLN A 50 3.53 14.64 -7.51
N GLN A 51 3.01 14.36 -8.71
CA GLN A 51 2.60 15.41 -9.65
C GLN A 51 1.41 16.22 -9.13
N ALA A 52 0.40 15.57 -8.56
CA ALA A 52 -0.76 16.21 -7.95
C ALA A 52 -0.36 17.15 -6.80
N LEU A 53 0.60 16.73 -5.96
CA LEU A 53 1.20 17.58 -4.92
C LEU A 53 1.88 18.82 -5.50
N THR A 54 2.68 18.65 -6.55
CA THR A 54 3.39 19.76 -7.21
C THR A 54 2.40 20.77 -7.82
N ASN A 55 1.31 20.27 -8.39
CA ASN A 55 0.30 21.08 -9.06
C ASN A 55 -0.81 21.59 -8.12
N GLN A 56 -0.78 21.18 -6.85
CA GLN A 56 -1.88 21.38 -5.89
C GLN A 56 -3.24 20.87 -6.41
N ASP A 57 -3.22 19.80 -7.21
CA ASP A 57 -4.38 19.17 -7.81
C ASP A 57 -5.03 18.18 -6.83
N LYS A 58 -6.02 18.68 -6.07
CA LYS A 58 -6.68 17.91 -5.02
C LYS A 58 -7.51 16.76 -5.56
N GLU A 59 -8.16 16.94 -6.71
CA GLU A 59 -9.03 15.93 -7.31
C GLU A 59 -8.19 14.75 -7.82
N MET A 60 -7.07 15.03 -8.49
CA MET A 60 -6.12 14.00 -8.88
C MET A 60 -5.50 13.32 -7.65
N LEU A 61 -5.15 14.08 -6.63
CA LEU A 61 -4.58 13.51 -5.40
C LEU A 61 -5.55 12.50 -4.78
N GLU A 62 -6.79 12.91 -4.52
CA GLU A 62 -7.84 12.08 -3.92
C GLU A 62 -8.07 10.79 -4.73
N PHE A 63 -8.24 10.91 -6.04
CA PHE A 63 -8.46 9.75 -6.91
C PHE A 63 -7.27 8.78 -6.93
N GLU A 64 -6.04 9.31 -6.97
CA GLU A 64 -4.83 8.51 -7.02
C GLU A 64 -4.57 7.78 -5.69
N VAL A 65 -4.78 8.44 -4.55
CA VAL A 65 -4.61 7.81 -3.21
C VAL A 65 -5.73 6.80 -2.91
N HIS A 66 -6.97 7.08 -3.32
CA HIS A 66 -8.11 6.15 -3.17
C HIS A 66 -7.82 4.81 -3.87
N THR A 67 -7.40 4.89 -5.14
CA THR A 67 -7.16 3.71 -5.95
C THR A 67 -5.93 2.95 -5.46
N LEU A 68 -4.85 3.66 -5.11
CA LEU A 68 -3.65 3.04 -4.50
C LEU A 68 -4.00 2.33 -3.18
N GLY A 69 -4.82 2.95 -2.33
CA GLY A 69 -5.23 2.37 -1.06
C GLY A 69 -6.03 1.08 -1.22
N SER A 70 -6.91 1.04 -2.22
CA SER A 70 -7.72 -0.14 -2.53
C SER A 70 -6.90 -1.28 -3.17
N SER A 71 -6.03 -0.97 -4.14
CA SER A 71 -5.16 -1.98 -4.76
C SER A 71 -4.15 -2.55 -3.76
N ALA A 72 -3.58 -1.69 -2.91
CA ALA A 72 -2.68 -2.12 -1.84
C ALA A 72 -3.37 -3.05 -0.84
N LEU A 73 -4.62 -2.76 -0.47
CA LEU A 73 -5.37 -3.63 0.42
C LEU A 73 -5.60 -5.02 -0.19
N ALA A 74 -5.97 -5.08 -1.47
CA ALA A 74 -6.30 -6.32 -2.16
C ALA A 74 -5.14 -7.32 -2.20
N LEU A 75 -3.89 -6.83 -2.21
CA LEU A 75 -2.69 -7.66 -2.25
C LEU A 75 -1.94 -7.70 -0.92
N GLY A 76 -2.62 -7.38 0.18
CA GLY A 76 -2.04 -7.45 1.52
C GLY A 76 -0.96 -6.40 1.78
N ASN A 77 -0.76 -5.40 0.93
CA ASN A 77 0.18 -4.32 1.15
C ASN A 77 -0.37 -3.29 2.17
N ARG A 78 -0.50 -3.76 3.42
CA ARG A 78 -1.37 -3.19 4.44
C ARG A 78 -0.90 -1.84 4.94
N THR A 79 0.40 -1.67 5.13
CA THR A 79 0.94 -0.41 5.64
C THR A 79 0.79 0.70 4.58
N LEU A 80 1.06 0.39 3.31
CA LEU A 80 0.82 1.34 2.21
C LEU A 80 -0.67 1.66 2.06
N SER A 81 -1.54 0.66 2.14
CA SER A 81 -3.00 0.85 2.07
C SER A 81 -3.50 1.79 3.17
N ARG A 82 -3.07 1.58 4.41
CA ARG A 82 -3.44 2.43 5.55
C ARG A 82 -3.00 3.87 5.34
N HIS A 83 -1.76 4.07 4.91
CA HIS A 83 -1.21 5.41 4.66
C HIS A 83 -1.95 6.13 3.52
N ALA A 84 -2.24 5.43 2.42
CA ALA A 84 -3.01 5.98 1.31
C ALA A 84 -4.43 6.39 1.73
N ARG A 85 -5.10 5.58 2.57
CA ARG A 85 -6.42 5.90 3.13
C ARG A 85 -6.40 7.05 4.13
N GLU A 86 -5.30 7.24 4.86
CA GLU A 86 -5.12 8.40 5.72
C GLU A 86 -5.05 9.69 4.89
N ILE A 87 -4.28 9.68 3.80
CA ILE A 87 -4.21 10.81 2.86
C ILE A 87 -5.60 11.05 2.22
N GLU A 88 -6.28 10.00 1.77
CA GLU A 88 -7.63 10.07 1.20
C GLU A 88 -8.60 10.76 2.17
N ARG A 89 -8.60 10.32 3.43
CA ARG A 89 -9.44 10.90 4.47
C ARG A 89 -9.19 12.40 4.64
N HIS A 90 -7.92 12.83 4.68
CA HIS A 90 -7.57 14.25 4.76
C HIS A 90 -8.01 15.04 3.53
N CYS A 91 -7.98 14.44 2.33
CA CYS A 91 -8.50 15.07 1.12
C CYS A 91 -10.02 15.30 1.23
N VAL A 92 -10.77 14.27 1.64
CA VAL A 92 -12.23 14.31 1.79
C VAL A 92 -12.68 15.27 2.90
N GLU A 93 -11.95 15.34 4.01
CA GLU A 93 -12.25 16.24 5.13
C GLU A 93 -11.85 17.70 4.85
N GLY A 94 -11.14 17.97 3.74
CA GLY A 94 -10.68 19.31 3.37
C GLY A 94 -9.38 19.75 4.05
N ASP A 95 -8.75 18.86 4.84
CA ASP A 95 -7.50 19.08 5.55
C ASP A 95 -6.28 19.00 4.63
N SER A 96 -6.20 19.93 3.68
CA SER A 96 -5.21 19.88 2.59
C SER A 96 -3.76 19.93 3.09
N GLU A 97 -3.49 20.67 4.18
CA GLU A 97 -2.15 20.69 4.79
C GLU A 97 -1.75 19.30 5.33
N LEU A 98 -2.65 18.63 6.04
CA LEU A 98 -2.39 17.29 6.57
C LEU A 98 -2.26 16.26 5.45
N ALA A 99 -3.11 16.33 4.41
CA ALA A 99 -2.98 15.49 3.23
C ALA A 99 -1.60 15.65 2.57
N PHE A 100 -1.16 16.90 2.37
CA PHE A 100 0.15 17.18 1.78
C PHE A 100 1.29 16.72 2.67
N THR A 101 1.24 16.94 3.99
CA THR A 101 2.25 16.43 4.92
C THR A 101 2.35 14.91 4.87
N ALA A 102 1.22 14.19 4.93
CA ALA A 102 1.19 12.73 4.86
C ALA A 102 1.74 12.20 3.53
N CYS A 103 1.49 12.88 2.42
CA CYS A 103 2.02 12.52 1.12
C CYS A 103 3.55 12.53 1.01
N HIS A 104 4.28 13.31 1.81
CA HIS A 104 5.74 13.39 1.70
C HIS A 104 6.41 12.04 1.99
N LEU A 105 5.81 11.22 2.86
CA LEU A 105 6.32 9.90 3.23
C LEU A 105 5.88 8.79 2.26
N LEU A 106 4.88 9.05 1.41
CA LEU A 106 4.27 8.04 0.56
C LEU A 106 5.28 7.35 -0.40
N PRO A 107 6.19 8.06 -1.10
CA PRO A 107 7.09 7.42 -2.05
C PRO A 107 8.07 6.45 -1.38
N GLU A 108 8.63 6.83 -0.24
CA GLU A 108 9.54 5.97 0.52
C GLU A 108 8.81 4.74 1.07
N LEU A 109 7.64 4.94 1.66
CA LEU A 109 6.82 3.85 2.17
C LEU A 109 6.39 2.90 1.05
N ALA A 110 6.02 3.42 -0.11
CA ALA A 110 5.64 2.62 -1.27
C ALA A 110 6.80 1.71 -1.72
N GLU A 111 8.01 2.26 -1.84
CA GLU A 111 9.17 1.45 -2.26
C GLU A 111 9.53 0.37 -1.22
N GLN A 112 9.52 0.70 0.08
CA GLN A 112 9.72 -0.29 1.14
C GLN A 112 8.68 -1.41 1.05
N SER A 113 7.44 -1.05 0.79
CA SER A 113 6.33 -1.99 0.65
C SER A 113 6.45 -2.88 -0.59
N PHE A 114 6.87 -2.33 -1.72
CA PHE A 114 7.11 -3.10 -2.96
C PHE A 114 8.28 -4.07 -2.81
N ILE A 115 9.34 -3.67 -2.11
CA ILE A 115 10.46 -4.54 -1.77
C ILE A 115 9.97 -5.71 -0.90
N ALA A 116 9.20 -5.42 0.15
CA ALA A 116 8.66 -6.46 1.04
C ALA A 116 7.75 -7.45 0.28
N LEU A 117 6.91 -6.94 -0.63
CA LEU A 117 6.02 -7.78 -1.45
C LEU A 117 6.80 -8.65 -2.45
N ASN A 118 7.86 -8.11 -3.07
CA ASN A 118 8.76 -8.90 -3.93
C ASN A 118 9.53 -9.97 -3.14
N GLN A 119 10.07 -9.64 -1.97
CA GLN A 119 10.73 -10.62 -1.11
C GLN A 119 9.76 -11.73 -0.69
N ARG A 120 8.49 -11.38 -0.45
CA ARG A 120 7.46 -12.38 -0.16
C ARG A 120 7.15 -13.24 -1.38
N LYS A 121 7.03 -12.65 -2.58
CA LYS A 121 6.86 -13.36 -3.85
C LYS A 121 8.00 -14.36 -4.10
N GLU A 122 9.25 -13.98 -3.84
CA GLU A 122 10.44 -14.83 -4.03
C GLU A 122 10.47 -16.08 -3.13
N ARG A 123 9.73 -16.07 -2.00
CA ARG A 123 9.57 -17.27 -1.15
C ARG A 123 8.63 -18.31 -1.76
N GLY A 124 7.90 -17.97 -2.83
CA GLY A 124 6.89 -18.82 -3.45
C GLY A 124 5.56 -18.80 -2.72
N PHE A 125 4.54 -19.37 -3.35
CA PHE A 125 3.21 -19.57 -2.78
C PHE A 125 2.96 -21.09 -2.74
N GLU A 126 2.46 -21.58 -1.61
CA GLU A 126 2.02 -22.97 -1.44
C GLU A 126 0.50 -22.97 -1.44
N ASP A 127 -0.11 -24.01 -2.03
CA ASP A 127 -1.56 -24.26 -2.01
C ASP A 127 -2.00 -25.04 -0.75
#